data_AF-A0A8E0RQZ9-F1
#
_entry.id   AF-A0A8E0RQZ9-F1
#
_cell.length_a   1.000
_cell.length_b   1.000
_cell.length_c   1.000
_cell.angle_alpha   90.00
_cell.angle_beta   90.00
_cell.angle_gamma   90.00
#
_symmetry.space_group_name_H-M   'P 1'
#
loop_
_entity.id
_entity.type
_entity.pdbx_description
1 polymer ?
#
loop_
_entity_poly.entity_id
_entity_poly.type
_entity_poly.pdbx_seq_one_letter_code
_entity_poly.pdbx_strand_id
1 'polypeptide(L)'
;MQRTSIHLIVLGDVTRSPRILNQARYLANDGFSVTVSGYDASLSVAAKTANMRVLDLVNIPDLKKYLFFSGLSLAVKKDLLVRWNINASVYYDRPSDDFTSTPADRAHELFFRLKNEHPALGDPADSPRRTRFTEIATLPTDCGGQMVQWRADRPALVLSSCSWTPDDDFTMMIDALDIYNQQAEKFDCQLPHLIFAVTGRGPLKAHYEQLIREKCWTRVQVIMPWLTSDDYPVFLGCGDLGISLHRSSSGLDLPMKVSCSHSALAFVV
;
A
#
# COMPACT_ATOMS: atom_id res chain seq x y z
N MET A 1 23.14 23.73 26.61
CA MET A 1 22.03 23.73 25.63
C MET A 1 20.96 22.80 26.15
N GLN A 2 19.72 23.27 26.29
CA GLN A 2 18.61 22.46 26.77
C GLN A 2 18.28 21.42 25.69
N ARG A 3 18.46 20.14 26.00
CA ARG A 3 18.23 19.06 25.04
C ARG A 3 16.72 18.87 24.90
N THR A 4 16.15 19.22 23.77
CA THR A 4 14.72 19.04 23.51
C THR A 4 14.39 17.55 23.53
N SER A 5 13.43 17.16 24.38
CA SER A 5 12.98 15.77 24.50
C SER A 5 11.73 15.52 23.69
N ILE A 6 11.68 14.39 22.98
CA ILE A 6 10.50 13.94 22.23
C ILE A 6 10.02 12.62 22.84
N HIS A 7 8.72 12.52 23.11
CA HIS A 7 8.10 11.27 23.53
C HIS A 7 7.14 10.80 22.44
N LEU A 8 7.47 9.69 21.80
CA LEU A 8 6.64 9.01 20.81
C LEU A 8 5.79 7.95 21.51
N ILE A 9 4.47 8.11 21.46
CA ILE A 9 3.52 7.13 22.00
C ILE A 9 2.86 6.40 20.84
N VAL A 10 3.02 5.10 20.81
CA VAL A 10 2.54 4.17 19.79
C VAL A 10 1.41 3.36 20.39
N LEU A 11 0.21 3.52 19.83
CA LEU A 11 -0.96 2.72 20.20
C LEU A 11 -0.97 1.42 19.38
N GLY A 12 0.10 0.63 19.50
CA GLY A 12 0.36 -0.56 18.70
C GLY A 12 1.64 -1.28 19.13
N ASP A 13 1.88 -2.44 18.54
CA ASP A 13 3.09 -3.25 18.76
C ASP A 13 4.32 -2.56 18.14
N VAL A 14 5.23 -2.13 19.02
CA VAL A 14 6.45 -1.41 18.62
C VAL A 14 7.44 -2.34 17.92
N THR A 15 7.47 -3.62 18.27
CA THR A 15 8.40 -4.59 17.66
C THR A 15 8.10 -4.82 16.19
N ARG A 16 6.82 -4.67 15.81
CA ARG A 16 6.32 -4.78 14.42
C ARG A 16 6.06 -3.43 13.75
N SER A 17 6.55 -2.33 14.31
CA SER A 17 6.36 -0.97 13.77
C SER A 17 7.67 -0.35 13.23
N PRO A 18 8.29 -0.91 12.16
CA PRO A 18 9.57 -0.42 11.65
C PRO A 18 9.52 1.02 11.16
N ARG A 19 8.38 1.49 10.61
CA ARG A 19 8.21 2.88 10.17
C ARG A 19 8.34 3.86 11.34
N ILE A 20 7.70 3.57 12.46
CA ILE A 20 7.75 4.42 13.66
C ILE A 20 9.16 4.39 14.28
N LEU A 21 9.77 3.21 14.35
CA LEU A 21 11.13 3.06 14.87
C LEU A 21 12.16 3.80 14.01
N ASN A 22 12.00 3.81 12.69
CA ASN A 22 12.86 4.57 11.79
C ASN A 22 12.71 6.09 12.00
N GLN A 23 11.48 6.59 12.17
CA GLN A 23 11.24 7.99 12.52
C GLN A 23 11.85 8.36 13.87
N ALA A 24 11.69 7.50 14.89
CA ALA A 24 12.26 7.69 16.21
C ALA A 24 13.80 7.80 16.16
N ARG A 25 14.44 6.92 15.38
CA ARG A 25 15.90 6.96 15.17
C ARG A 25 16.36 8.21 14.44
N TYR A 26 15.62 8.65 13.43
CA TYR A 26 15.94 9.88 12.71
C TYR A 26 16.00 11.08 13.67
N LEU A 27 14.99 11.22 14.53
CA LEU A 27 14.96 12.26 15.56
C LEU A 27 16.11 12.11 16.57
N ALA A 28 16.42 10.89 17.02
CA ALA A 28 17.53 10.66 17.96
C ALA A 28 18.90 11.01 17.34
N ASN A 29 19.06 10.78 16.04
CA ASN A 29 20.28 11.12 15.29
C ASN A 29 20.41 12.63 15.05
N ASP A 30 19.29 13.35 14.96
CA ASP A 30 19.25 14.82 14.86
C ASP A 30 19.49 15.53 16.21
N GLY A 31 19.84 14.76 17.26
CA GLY A 31 20.29 15.28 18.55
C GLY A 31 19.21 15.37 19.64
N PHE A 32 17.96 15.02 19.32
CA PHE A 32 16.86 14.97 20.29
C PHE A 32 17.03 13.80 21.29
N SER A 33 16.54 13.98 22.51
CA SER A 33 16.36 12.85 23.44
C SER A 33 15.01 12.21 23.20
N VAL A 34 14.98 11.01 22.65
CA VAL A 34 13.74 10.34 22.21
C VAL A 34 13.33 9.27 23.22
N THR A 35 12.06 9.27 23.62
CA THR A 35 11.45 8.16 24.37
C THR A 35 10.36 7.56 23.50
N VAL A 36 10.37 6.25 23.28
CA VAL A 36 9.32 5.51 22.57
C VAL A 36 8.52 4.69 23.56
N SER A 37 7.20 4.78 23.51
CA SER A 37 6.31 3.92 24.29
C SER A 37 5.28 3.24 23.41
N GLY A 38 5.01 1.97 23.66
CA GLY A 38 3.96 1.22 22.98
C GLY A 38 3.85 -0.20 23.53
N TYR A 39 3.16 -1.08 22.83
CA TYR A 39 3.07 -2.48 23.24
C TYR A 39 4.38 -3.20 22.92
N ASP A 40 4.85 -4.02 23.86
CA ASP A 40 6.09 -4.81 23.76
C ASP A 40 7.33 -4.00 23.38
N ALA A 41 7.33 -2.71 23.71
CA ALA A 41 8.37 -1.78 23.30
C ALA A 41 9.74 -2.17 23.86
N SER A 42 9.80 -2.64 25.11
CA SER A 42 11.04 -3.11 25.76
C SER A 42 11.67 -4.31 25.05
N LEU A 43 10.90 -5.08 24.29
CA LEU A 43 11.36 -6.21 23.47
C LEU A 43 11.99 -5.74 22.15
N SER A 44 11.82 -4.49 21.75
CA SER A 44 12.38 -3.94 20.52
C SER A 44 13.89 -3.67 20.65
N VAL A 45 14.70 -4.60 20.14
CA VAL A 45 16.18 -4.44 20.03
C VAL A 45 16.55 -3.24 19.15
N ALA A 46 15.70 -2.95 18.18
CA ALA A 46 15.79 -1.84 17.25
C ALA A 46 15.81 -0.45 17.93
N ALA A 47 15.38 -0.37 19.18
CA ALA A 47 15.09 0.89 19.86
C ALA A 47 16.14 1.34 20.90
N LYS A 48 17.29 0.65 20.99
CA LYS A 48 18.36 0.95 21.97
C LYS A 48 19.53 1.70 21.32
N THR A 49 19.45 3.02 21.25
CA THR A 49 20.59 3.91 20.93
C THR A 49 20.85 4.86 22.10
N ALA A 50 22.04 5.47 22.18
CA ALA A 50 22.45 6.28 23.34
C ALA A 50 21.50 7.45 23.65
N ASN A 51 20.76 7.95 22.65
CA ASN A 51 19.80 9.05 22.80
C ASN A 51 18.33 8.59 22.80
N MET A 52 18.08 7.27 22.84
CA MET A 52 16.73 6.71 22.76
C MET A 52 16.40 5.79 23.94
N ARG A 53 15.24 6.02 24.55
CA ARG A 53 14.68 5.21 25.65
C ARG A 53 13.39 4.55 25.20
N VAL A 54 13.07 3.42 25.82
CA VAL A 54 11.88 2.64 25.46
C VAL A 54 11.12 2.26 26.72
N LEU A 55 9.81 2.46 26.73
CA LEU A 55 8.93 2.17 27.87
C LEU A 55 7.70 1.39 27.39
N ASP A 56 7.27 0.39 28.14
CA ASP A 56 6.05 -0.33 27.82
C ASP A 56 4.80 0.44 28.26
N LEU A 57 3.75 0.39 27.46
CA LEU A 57 2.42 0.85 27.88
C LEU A 57 1.75 -0.22 28.74
N VAL A 58 1.59 0.04 30.04
CA VAL A 58 1.09 -0.93 31.03
C VAL A 58 -0.45 -1.03 31.03
N ASN A 59 -1.17 0.04 30.69
CA ASN A 59 -2.63 0.07 30.67
C ASN A 59 -3.14 0.35 29.25
N ILE A 60 -3.87 -0.62 28.71
CA ILE A 60 -4.29 -0.65 27.31
C ILE A 60 -5.81 -0.47 27.24
N PRO A 61 -6.32 0.66 26.73
CA PRO A 61 -7.73 0.76 26.40
C PRO A 61 -8.04 -0.20 25.24
N ASP A 62 -9.17 -0.91 25.32
CA ASP A 62 -9.63 -1.76 24.21
C ASP A 62 -10.03 -0.90 23.02
N LEU A 63 -9.06 -0.63 22.13
CA LEU A 63 -9.23 0.22 20.95
C LEU A 63 -10.22 -0.37 19.94
N LYS A 64 -10.49 -1.68 19.99
CA LYS A 64 -11.47 -2.34 19.11
C LYS A 64 -12.89 -1.84 19.35
N LYS A 65 -13.18 -1.27 20.53
CA LYS A 65 -14.48 -0.64 20.84
C LYS A 65 -14.69 0.70 20.14
N TYR A 66 -13.61 1.32 19.64
CA TYR A 66 -13.64 2.63 18.98
C TYR A 66 -13.46 2.45 17.48
N LEU A 67 -14.45 1.82 16.82
CA LEU A 67 -14.43 1.44 15.40
C LEU A 67 -14.25 2.59 14.40
N PHE A 68 -14.23 3.85 14.83
CA PHE A 68 -14.11 5.02 13.94
C PHE A 68 -12.78 5.76 14.17
N PHE A 69 -11.83 5.50 13.28
CA PHE A 69 -10.45 6.01 13.29
C PHE A 69 -10.33 7.54 13.39
N SER A 70 -11.24 8.29 12.77
CA SER A 70 -11.19 9.76 12.83
C SER A 70 -11.51 10.30 14.23
N GLY A 71 -12.37 9.61 14.98
CA GLY A 71 -12.80 10.01 16.32
C GLY A 71 -11.76 9.74 17.41
N LEU A 72 -10.94 8.69 17.25
CA LEU A 72 -9.96 8.30 18.28
C LEU A 72 -8.91 9.39 18.51
N SER A 73 -8.33 9.95 17.45
CA SER A 73 -7.33 11.03 17.55
C SER A 73 -7.88 12.29 18.24
N LEU A 74 -9.13 12.65 17.95
CA LEU A 74 -9.82 13.77 18.59
C LEU A 74 -10.17 13.48 20.05
N ALA A 75 -10.56 12.25 20.37
CA ALA A 75 -10.81 11.80 21.73
C ALA A 75 -9.53 11.86 22.58
N VAL A 76 -8.40 11.36 22.05
CA VAL A 76 -7.09 11.44 22.70
C VAL A 76 -6.67 12.89 22.90
N LYS A 77 -6.82 13.77 21.89
CA LYS A 77 -6.54 15.21 22.03
C LYS A 77 -7.38 15.85 23.15
N LYS A 78 -8.67 15.52 23.23
CA LYS A 78 -9.56 16.05 24.28
C LYS A 78 -9.13 15.56 25.66
N ASP A 79 -8.80 14.29 25.80
CA ASP A 79 -8.37 13.70 27.08
C ASP A 79 -7.03 14.29 27.56
N LEU A 80 -6.06 14.46 26.64
CA LEU A 80 -4.78 15.16 26.86
C LEU A 80 -4.98 16.57 27.42
N LEU A 81 -5.92 17.32 26.85
CA LEU A 81 -6.25 18.66 27.32
C LEU A 81 -6.96 18.64 28.68
N VAL A 82 -8.00 17.82 28.84
CA VAL A 82 -8.85 17.83 30.05
C VAL A 82 -8.12 17.29 31.29
N ARG A 83 -7.37 16.19 31.16
CA ARG A 83 -6.74 15.53 32.31
C ARG A 83 -5.34 16.00 32.62
N TRP A 84 -4.60 16.43 31.60
CA TRP A 84 -3.17 16.76 31.74
C TRP A 84 -2.82 18.18 31.26
N ASN A 85 -3.79 18.99 30.82
CA ASN A 85 -3.57 20.34 30.31
C ASN A 85 -2.56 20.39 29.15
N ILE A 86 -2.52 19.34 28.32
CA ILE A 86 -1.65 19.26 27.15
C ILE A 86 -2.44 19.69 25.91
N ASN A 87 -2.06 20.82 25.31
CA ASN A 87 -2.65 21.30 24.07
C ASN A 87 -2.03 20.59 22.84
N ALA A 88 -2.65 19.50 22.40
CA ALA A 88 -2.17 18.71 21.28
C ALA A 88 -2.73 19.17 19.91
N SER A 89 -1.92 19.02 18.86
CA SER A 89 -2.35 19.15 17.46
C SER A 89 -2.51 17.76 16.84
N VAL A 90 -3.58 17.55 16.07
CA VAL A 90 -3.84 16.28 15.38
C VAL A 90 -3.48 16.46 13.92
N TYR A 91 -2.65 15.55 13.42
CA TYR A 91 -2.28 15.44 12.02
C TYR A 91 -2.73 14.08 11.52
N TYR A 92 -3.33 14.05 10.33
CA TYR A 92 -3.68 12.81 9.65
C TYR A 92 -2.66 12.58 8.55
N ASP A 93 -2.19 11.34 8.39
CA ASP A 93 -1.36 10.98 7.25
C ASP A 93 -2.19 11.17 5.97
N ARG A 94 -1.65 11.88 4.99
CA ARG A 94 -2.26 12.07 3.67
C ARG A 94 -1.20 11.76 2.64
N PRO A 95 -1.52 11.00 1.58
CA PRO A 95 -0.58 10.80 0.49
C PRO A 95 -0.19 12.15 -0.13
N SER A 96 1.01 12.23 -0.72
CA SER A 96 1.40 13.41 -1.48
C SER A 96 0.47 13.63 -2.67
N ASP A 97 0.50 14.84 -3.23
CA ASP A 97 -0.30 15.20 -4.41
C ASP A 97 0.12 14.42 -5.67
N ASP A 98 1.24 13.68 -5.62
CA ASP A 98 1.69 12.81 -6.70
C ASP A 98 0.80 11.56 -6.88
N PHE A 99 0.06 11.17 -5.84
CA PHE A 99 -0.85 10.01 -5.88
C PHE A 99 -2.19 10.40 -6.50
N THR A 100 -2.20 10.70 -7.79
CA THR A 100 -3.41 11.07 -8.55
C THR A 100 -3.66 10.10 -9.70
N SER A 101 -4.80 10.25 -10.39
CA SER A 101 -5.07 9.46 -11.59
C SER A 101 -4.03 9.77 -12.66
N THR A 102 -3.42 8.72 -13.22
CA THR A 102 -2.32 8.84 -14.18
C THR A 102 -2.86 9.13 -15.58
N PRO A 103 -2.41 10.20 -16.25
CA PRO A 103 -2.72 10.45 -17.65
C PRO A 103 -2.25 9.34 -18.60
N ALA A 104 -2.96 9.13 -19.71
CA ALA A 104 -2.74 7.99 -20.60
C ALA A 104 -1.33 7.97 -21.23
N ASP A 105 -0.76 9.12 -21.55
CA ASP A 105 0.61 9.30 -22.06
C ASP A 105 1.66 8.82 -21.05
N ARG A 106 1.56 9.27 -19.79
CA ARG A 106 2.45 8.84 -18.70
C ARG A 106 2.30 7.36 -18.38
N ALA A 107 1.07 6.85 -18.40
CA ALA A 107 0.79 5.42 -18.24
C ALA A 107 1.43 4.60 -19.37
N HIS A 108 1.33 5.08 -20.61
CA HIS A 108 1.89 4.42 -21.79
C HIS A 108 3.41 4.31 -21.72
N GLU A 109 4.10 5.41 -21.41
CA GLU A 109 5.56 5.43 -21.20
C GLU A 109 5.99 4.41 -20.12
N LEU A 110 5.28 4.41 -19.00
CA LEU A 110 5.56 3.51 -17.88
C LEU A 110 5.37 2.04 -18.29
N PHE A 111 4.21 1.69 -18.85
CA PHE A 111 3.92 0.33 -19.29
C PHE A 111 4.88 -0.15 -20.38
N PHE A 112 5.27 0.72 -21.32
CA PHE A 112 6.25 0.38 -22.35
C PHE A 112 7.62 0.04 -21.78
N ARG A 113 8.07 0.76 -20.75
CA ARG A 113 9.33 0.45 -20.07
C ARG A 113 9.21 -0.84 -19.27
N LEU A 114 8.15 -0.99 -18.50
CA LEU A 114 7.96 -2.16 -17.63
C LEU A 114 7.65 -3.45 -18.40
N LYS A 115 7.22 -3.39 -19.67
CA LYS A 115 6.90 -4.60 -20.45
C LYS A 115 8.09 -5.57 -20.59
N ASN A 116 9.31 -5.06 -20.55
CA ASN A 116 10.52 -5.86 -20.67
C ASN A 116 10.72 -6.80 -19.46
N GLU A 117 10.34 -6.34 -18.27
CA GLU A 117 10.39 -7.12 -17.03
C GLU A 117 9.07 -7.87 -16.78
N HIS A 118 7.96 -7.28 -17.23
CA HIS A 118 6.61 -7.80 -17.06
C HIS A 118 5.86 -7.82 -18.40
N PRO A 119 6.05 -8.88 -19.21
CA PRO A 119 5.41 -9.01 -20.52
C PRO A 119 3.88 -8.88 -20.51
N ALA A 120 3.25 -9.16 -19.36
CA ALA A 120 1.81 -8.93 -19.11
C ALA A 120 1.34 -7.50 -19.43
N LEU A 121 2.22 -6.50 -19.27
CA LEU A 121 1.95 -5.09 -19.50
C LEU A 121 2.09 -4.71 -20.98
N GLY A 122 2.77 -5.55 -21.78
CA GLY A 122 2.95 -5.35 -23.21
C GLY A 122 1.72 -5.71 -24.04
N ASP A 123 1.69 -5.24 -25.28
CA ASP A 123 0.68 -5.69 -26.24
C ASP A 123 0.95 -7.15 -26.65
N PRO A 124 -0.07 -8.04 -26.69
CA PRO A 124 0.12 -9.43 -27.08
C PRO A 124 0.65 -9.63 -28.51
N ALA A 125 0.43 -8.66 -29.40
CA ALA A 125 0.97 -8.66 -30.75
C ALA A 125 2.31 -7.91 -30.87
N ASP A 126 2.91 -7.53 -29.74
CA ASP A 126 4.14 -6.74 -29.61
C ASP A 126 4.15 -5.47 -30.48
N SER A 127 3.00 -4.80 -30.59
CA SER A 127 2.91 -3.54 -31.31
C SER A 127 3.78 -2.47 -30.64
N PRO A 128 4.61 -1.71 -31.40
CA PRO A 128 5.37 -0.59 -30.85
C PRO A 128 4.49 0.63 -30.51
N ARG A 129 3.20 0.58 -30.81
CA ARG A 129 2.24 1.67 -30.57
C ARG A 129 1.19 1.33 -29.52
N ARG A 130 1.25 0.14 -28.93
CA ARG A 130 0.26 -0.34 -27.96
C ARG A 130 0.93 -0.99 -26.77
N THR A 131 0.30 -0.84 -25.62
CA THR A 131 0.53 -1.66 -24.43
C THR A 131 -0.73 -2.48 -24.17
N ARG A 132 -0.73 -3.29 -23.11
CA ARG A 132 -1.93 -4.00 -22.70
C ARG A 132 -3.09 -3.06 -22.33
N PHE A 133 -2.79 -1.82 -21.94
CA PHE A 133 -3.76 -0.85 -21.40
C PHE A 133 -3.96 0.40 -22.25
N THR A 134 -2.99 0.78 -23.07
CA THR A 134 -2.98 2.07 -23.78
C THR A 134 -2.56 1.91 -25.23
N GLU A 135 -2.90 2.86 -26.08
CA GLU A 135 -2.52 2.87 -27.50
C GLU A 135 -2.32 4.29 -28.03
N ILE A 136 -1.50 4.40 -29.06
CA ILE A 136 -1.26 5.65 -29.79
C ILE A 136 -2.20 5.71 -30.99
N ALA A 137 -3.23 6.55 -30.90
CA ALA A 137 -4.10 6.88 -32.02
C ALA A 137 -3.45 7.95 -32.93
N THR A 138 -3.52 7.74 -34.24
CA THR A 138 -3.17 8.79 -35.21
C THR A 138 -4.39 9.67 -35.42
N LEU A 139 -4.30 10.97 -35.08
CA LEU A 139 -5.37 11.92 -35.38
C LEU A 139 -5.35 12.30 -36.88
N PRO A 140 -6.47 12.81 -37.43
CA PRO A 140 -6.49 13.39 -38.76
C PRO A 140 -5.36 14.43 -38.93
N THR A 141 -4.81 14.52 -40.13
CA THR A 141 -3.66 15.37 -40.51
C THR A 141 -3.75 16.81 -40.04
N ASP A 142 -4.96 17.30 -39.83
CA ASP A 142 -5.30 18.68 -39.49
C ASP A 142 -5.02 19.00 -38.00
N CYS A 143 -4.89 17.97 -37.15
CA CYS A 143 -4.60 18.09 -35.72
C CYS A 143 -3.13 17.84 -35.38
N GLY A 144 -2.29 17.52 -36.36
CA GLY A 144 -0.81 17.52 -36.24
C GLY A 144 -0.20 16.62 -35.15
N GLY A 145 -0.88 15.56 -34.69
CA GLY A 145 -0.40 14.80 -33.54
C GLY A 145 -0.80 13.32 -33.46
N GLN A 146 0.07 12.55 -32.81
CA GLN A 146 -0.24 11.26 -32.20
C GLN A 146 -0.83 11.52 -30.82
N MET A 147 -1.96 10.88 -30.48
CA MET A 147 -2.59 11.00 -29.16
C MET A 147 -2.59 9.65 -28.46
N VAL A 148 -2.15 9.63 -27.21
CA VAL A 148 -2.20 8.43 -26.38
C VAL A 148 -3.55 8.34 -25.68
N GLN A 149 -4.18 7.18 -25.72
CA GLN A 149 -5.46 6.93 -25.06
C GLN A 149 -5.48 5.56 -24.36
N TRP A 150 -6.37 5.41 -23.38
CA TRP A 150 -6.68 4.12 -22.79
C TRP A 150 -7.44 3.26 -23.79
N ARG A 151 -7.08 1.98 -23.88
CA ARG A 151 -7.76 1.00 -24.72
C ARG A 151 -9.13 0.66 -24.15
N ALA A 152 -10.16 0.60 -25.00
CA ALA A 152 -11.50 0.16 -24.61
C ALA A 152 -11.54 -1.34 -24.24
N ASP A 153 -10.66 -2.14 -24.83
CA ASP A 153 -10.55 -3.59 -24.63
C ASP A 153 -9.50 -3.98 -23.57
N ARG A 154 -8.99 -3.02 -22.78
CA ARG A 154 -7.96 -3.30 -21.76
C ARG A 154 -8.49 -4.21 -20.65
N PRO A 155 -7.64 -5.06 -20.04
CA PRO A 155 -7.98 -5.72 -18.80
C PRO A 155 -8.14 -4.71 -17.65
N ALA A 156 -8.80 -5.14 -16.58
CA ALA A 156 -8.77 -4.43 -15.31
C ALA A 156 -7.40 -4.58 -14.65
N LEU A 157 -6.84 -3.48 -14.15
CA LEU A 157 -5.61 -3.44 -13.35
C LEU A 157 -5.97 -3.32 -11.88
N VAL A 158 -5.81 -4.40 -11.12
CA VAL A 158 -6.08 -4.41 -9.68
C VAL A 158 -4.75 -4.44 -8.95
N LEU A 159 -4.61 -3.58 -7.94
CA LEU A 159 -3.37 -3.34 -7.23
C LEU A 159 -3.46 -3.83 -5.80
N SER A 160 -2.37 -4.38 -5.29
CA SER A 160 -2.21 -4.66 -3.87
C SER A 160 -0.80 -4.36 -3.38
N SER A 161 -0.67 -4.08 -2.10
CA SER A 161 0.60 -3.92 -1.40
C SER A 161 0.76 -5.03 -0.37
N CYS A 162 1.87 -5.74 -0.42
CA CYS A 162 2.16 -6.86 0.48
C CYS A 162 3.58 -6.73 1.03
N SER A 163 3.72 -6.80 2.36
CA SER A 163 5.01 -6.92 3.03
C SER A 163 5.53 -8.36 3.02
N TRP A 164 4.76 -9.33 2.54
CA TRP A 164 5.14 -10.74 2.45
C TRP A 164 5.67 -11.30 3.77
N THR A 165 5.09 -10.82 4.88
CA THR A 165 5.27 -11.35 6.23
C THR A 165 4.05 -12.20 6.59
N PRO A 166 4.10 -12.99 7.68
CA PRO A 166 2.93 -13.72 8.16
C PRO A 166 1.71 -12.86 8.51
N ASP A 167 1.86 -11.53 8.63
CA ASP A 167 0.76 -10.57 8.82
C ASP A 167 -0.10 -10.38 7.55
N ASP A 168 0.47 -10.65 6.38
CA ASP A 168 -0.23 -10.59 5.10
C ASP A 168 -0.47 -12.02 4.60
N ASP A 169 -1.53 -12.67 5.10
CA ASP A 169 -1.95 -13.98 4.59
C ASP A 169 -2.49 -13.83 3.16
N PHE A 170 -1.57 -13.96 2.21
CA PHE A 170 -1.83 -13.77 0.80
C PHE A 170 -2.55 -14.98 0.16
N THR A 171 -2.68 -16.10 0.91
CA THR A 171 -3.48 -17.25 0.49
C THR A 171 -4.91 -16.84 0.19
N MET A 172 -5.47 -15.94 1.02
CA MET A 172 -6.81 -15.39 0.81
C MET A 172 -6.95 -14.66 -0.53
N MET A 173 -5.92 -13.93 -0.99
CA MET A 173 -5.96 -13.34 -2.33
C MET A 173 -5.91 -14.41 -3.41
N ILE A 174 -5.06 -15.42 -3.26
CA ILE A 174 -4.94 -16.50 -4.26
C ILE A 174 -6.28 -17.23 -4.42
N ASP A 175 -6.96 -17.56 -3.31
CA ASP A 175 -8.27 -18.19 -3.33
C ASP A 175 -9.33 -17.29 -3.98
N ALA A 176 -9.30 -15.98 -3.69
CA ALA A 176 -10.20 -15.01 -4.32
C ALA A 176 -9.96 -14.91 -5.84
N LEU A 177 -8.69 -14.94 -6.28
CA LEU A 177 -8.34 -14.94 -7.71
C LEU A 177 -8.75 -16.24 -8.41
N ASP A 178 -8.67 -17.39 -7.72
CA ASP A 178 -9.21 -18.66 -8.22
C ASP A 178 -10.72 -18.56 -8.49
N ILE A 179 -11.48 -18.04 -7.51
CA ILE A 179 -12.92 -17.85 -7.64
C ILE A 179 -13.22 -16.88 -8.77
N TYR A 180 -12.49 -15.76 -8.87
CA TYR A 180 -12.64 -14.79 -9.95
C TYR A 180 -12.41 -15.44 -11.32
N ASN A 181 -11.32 -16.21 -11.48
CA ASN A 181 -11.00 -16.88 -12.74
C ASN A 181 -12.11 -17.84 -13.15
N GLN A 182 -12.58 -18.70 -12.23
CA GLN A 182 -13.66 -19.65 -12.49
C GLN A 182 -14.97 -18.97 -12.89
N GLN A 183 -15.28 -17.82 -12.27
CA GLN A 183 -16.47 -17.05 -12.66
C GLN A 183 -16.29 -16.37 -14.02
N ALA A 184 -15.12 -15.81 -14.29
CA ALA A 184 -14.81 -15.13 -15.54
C ALA A 184 -14.72 -16.06 -16.76
N GLU A 185 -14.59 -17.38 -16.55
CA GLU A 185 -14.64 -18.41 -17.61
C GLU A 185 -16.08 -18.83 -17.98
N LYS A 186 -17.09 -18.46 -17.19
CA LYS A 186 -18.48 -18.77 -17.50
C LYS A 186 -18.95 -17.96 -18.71
N PHE A 187 -19.65 -18.61 -19.63
CA PHE A 187 -20.07 -18.02 -20.91
C PHE A 187 -20.92 -16.74 -20.78
N ASP A 188 -21.74 -16.63 -19.73
CA ASP A 188 -22.65 -15.49 -19.50
C ASP A 188 -22.08 -14.43 -18.53
N CYS A 189 -20.77 -14.45 -18.31
CA CYS A 189 -20.09 -13.58 -17.37
C CYS A 189 -19.47 -12.36 -18.07
N GLN A 190 -19.75 -11.16 -17.58
CA GLN A 190 -19.19 -9.91 -18.10
C GLN A 190 -17.89 -9.47 -17.40
N LEU A 191 -17.24 -10.36 -16.64
CA LEU A 191 -16.02 -9.99 -15.91
C LEU A 191 -14.84 -9.78 -16.87
N PRO A 192 -14.11 -8.65 -16.76
CA PRO A 192 -12.97 -8.38 -17.62
C PRO A 192 -11.81 -9.34 -17.33
N HIS A 193 -10.89 -9.45 -18.29
CA HIS A 193 -9.57 -10.00 -17.98
C HIS A 193 -8.93 -9.17 -16.86
N LEU A 194 -8.19 -9.83 -15.98
CA LEU A 194 -7.60 -9.21 -14.80
C LEU A 194 -6.08 -9.29 -14.85
N ILE A 195 -5.43 -8.14 -14.65
CA ILE A 195 -4.02 -8.08 -14.26
C ILE A 195 -3.98 -7.65 -12.81
N PHE A 196 -3.53 -8.56 -11.95
CA PHE A 196 -3.39 -8.32 -10.53
C PHE A 196 -1.91 -8.02 -10.20
N ALA A 197 -1.61 -6.79 -9.80
CA ALA A 197 -0.25 -6.36 -9.50
C ALA A 197 -0.02 -6.25 -7.99
N VAL A 198 1.00 -6.94 -7.49
CA VAL A 198 1.37 -6.92 -6.07
C VAL A 198 2.74 -6.28 -5.88
N THR A 199 2.76 -5.16 -5.18
CA THR A 199 3.99 -4.45 -4.83
C THR A 199 4.45 -4.83 -3.42
N GLY A 200 5.75 -4.74 -3.19
CA GLY A 200 6.35 -4.88 -1.87
C GLY A 200 7.35 -6.03 -1.77
N ARG A 201 7.97 -6.14 -0.58
CA ARG A 201 9.12 -7.01 -0.32
C ARG A 201 9.01 -7.66 1.04
N GLY A 202 9.33 -8.94 1.09
CA GLY A 202 9.51 -9.68 2.34
C GLY A 202 9.83 -11.15 2.11
N PRO A 203 9.99 -11.90 3.20
CA PRO A 203 10.54 -13.25 3.18
C PRO A 203 9.65 -14.27 2.45
N LEU A 204 8.33 -14.09 2.46
CA LEU A 204 7.39 -15.06 1.87
C LEU A 204 7.12 -14.82 0.38
N LYS A 205 7.73 -13.80 -0.26
CA LYS A 205 7.45 -13.46 -1.67
C LYS A 205 7.68 -14.66 -2.60
N ALA A 206 8.85 -15.31 -2.50
CA ALA A 206 9.20 -16.45 -3.36
C ALA A 206 8.25 -17.65 -3.18
N HIS A 207 7.77 -17.87 -1.95
CA HIS A 207 6.79 -18.91 -1.66
C HIS A 207 5.46 -18.67 -2.40
N TYR A 208 4.91 -17.45 -2.32
CA TYR A 208 3.67 -17.11 -3.01
C TYR A 208 3.85 -17.01 -4.53
N GLU A 209 5.01 -16.57 -5.02
CA GLU A 209 5.33 -16.64 -6.45
C GLU A 209 5.24 -18.07 -6.99
N GLN A 210 5.75 -19.06 -6.23
CA GLN A 210 5.64 -20.46 -6.62
C GLN A 210 4.17 -20.92 -6.65
N LEU A 211 3.41 -20.64 -5.59
CA LEU A 211 1.98 -21.01 -5.53
C LEU A 211 1.18 -20.42 -6.69
N ILE A 212 1.46 -19.17 -7.07
CA ILE A 212 0.81 -18.51 -8.21
C ILE A 212 1.22 -19.14 -9.54
N ARG A 213 2.49 -19.53 -9.71
CA ARG A 213 2.95 -20.22 -10.94
C ARG A 213 2.29 -21.57 -11.15
N GLU A 214 1.93 -22.24 -10.06
CA GLU A 214 1.20 -23.51 -10.09
C GLU A 214 -0.29 -23.34 -10.47
N LYS A 215 -0.79 -22.10 -10.53
CA LYS A 215 -2.17 -21.81 -10.97
C LYS A 215 -2.26 -21.75 -12.50
N CYS A 216 -3.28 -22.41 -13.04
CA CYS A 216 -3.59 -22.43 -14.47
C CYS A 216 -4.69 -21.41 -14.83
N TRP A 217 -4.51 -20.15 -14.48
CA TRP A 217 -5.50 -19.10 -14.77
C TRP A 217 -5.47 -18.67 -16.24
N THR A 218 -6.65 -18.50 -16.84
CA THR A 218 -6.81 -18.03 -18.22
C THR A 218 -7.33 -16.61 -18.30
N ARG A 219 -8.06 -16.16 -17.26
CA ARG A 219 -8.67 -14.83 -17.15
C ARG A 219 -7.91 -13.91 -16.21
N VAL A 220 -6.97 -14.43 -15.42
CA VAL A 220 -6.19 -13.70 -14.42
C VAL A 220 -4.70 -13.84 -14.73
N GLN A 221 -3.96 -12.74 -14.65
CA GLN A 221 -2.51 -12.71 -14.68
C GLN A 221 -1.97 -11.93 -13.49
N VAL A 222 -1.03 -12.50 -12.75
CA VAL A 222 -0.41 -11.83 -11.61
C VAL A 222 0.98 -11.33 -11.98
N ILE A 223 1.28 -10.09 -11.61
CA ILE A 223 2.62 -9.52 -11.70
C ILE A 223 3.07 -9.00 -10.34
N MET A 224 4.38 -9.05 -10.07
CA MET A 224 4.94 -8.57 -8.80
C MET A 224 6.04 -7.52 -9.04
N PRO A 225 5.67 -6.35 -9.60
CA PRO A 225 6.64 -5.38 -10.05
C PRO A 225 7.42 -4.76 -8.90
N TRP A 226 8.70 -4.53 -9.16
CA TRP A 226 9.50 -3.59 -8.38
C TRP A 226 9.39 -2.21 -9.03
N LEU A 227 8.97 -1.23 -8.26
CA LEU A 227 8.75 0.14 -8.75
C LEU A 227 9.72 1.07 -8.05
N THR A 228 10.27 2.02 -8.80
CA THR A 228 11.04 3.12 -8.23
C THR A 228 10.12 4.08 -7.47
N SER A 229 10.69 4.97 -6.66
CA SER A 229 9.92 5.98 -5.93
C SER A 229 9.10 6.87 -6.87
N ASP A 230 9.61 7.16 -8.07
CA ASP A 230 8.96 8.03 -9.05
C ASP A 230 7.89 7.27 -9.85
N ASP A 231 8.11 5.97 -10.08
CA ASP A 231 7.18 5.13 -10.83
C ASP A 231 5.99 4.67 -9.99
N TYR A 232 6.19 4.56 -8.67
CA TYR A 232 5.19 4.01 -7.78
C TYR A 232 3.87 4.81 -7.79
N PRO A 233 3.86 6.16 -7.63
CA PRO A 233 2.63 6.94 -7.73
C PRO A 233 1.98 6.83 -9.11
N VAL A 234 2.79 6.86 -10.17
CA VAL A 234 2.31 6.76 -11.57
C VAL A 234 1.65 5.41 -11.83
N PHE A 235 2.26 4.31 -11.37
CA PHE A 235 1.68 2.97 -11.52
C PHE A 235 0.40 2.81 -10.71
N LEU A 236 0.37 3.37 -9.48
CA LEU A 236 -0.82 3.34 -8.64
C LEU A 236 -1.99 4.12 -9.26
N GLY A 237 -1.70 5.28 -9.86
CA GLY A 237 -2.68 6.10 -10.56
C GLY A 237 -3.25 5.47 -11.84
N CYS A 238 -2.64 4.38 -12.33
CA CYS A 238 -3.17 3.56 -13.44
C CYS A 238 -4.18 2.49 -12.99
N GLY A 239 -4.26 2.18 -11.70
CA GLY A 239 -5.09 1.09 -11.18
C GLY A 239 -6.58 1.39 -11.23
N ASP A 240 -7.39 0.37 -11.53
CA ASP A 240 -8.85 0.43 -11.47
C ASP A 240 -9.39 0.17 -10.07
N LEU A 241 -8.68 -0.64 -9.28
CA LEU A 241 -9.05 -1.00 -7.91
C LEU A 241 -7.81 -1.29 -7.06
N GLY A 242 -7.79 -0.78 -5.82
CA GLY A 242 -6.78 -1.12 -4.83
C GLY A 242 -7.34 -2.05 -3.75
N ILE A 243 -6.64 -3.14 -3.45
CA ILE A 243 -6.98 -4.09 -2.39
C ILE A 243 -5.87 -4.09 -1.35
N SER A 244 -6.22 -3.74 -0.12
CA SER A 244 -5.31 -3.81 1.02
C SER A 244 -5.66 -5.02 1.89
N LEU A 245 -4.87 -6.07 1.78
CA LEU A 245 -4.86 -7.14 2.77
C LEU A 245 -3.85 -6.79 3.85
N HIS A 246 -4.36 -6.42 5.02
CA HIS A 246 -3.53 -6.33 6.20
C HIS A 246 -4.29 -6.89 7.38
N ARG A 247 -3.73 -7.92 8.00
CA ARG A 247 -4.21 -8.43 9.27
C ARG A 247 -3.08 -8.29 10.28
N SER A 248 -3.31 -7.55 11.34
CA SER A 248 -2.39 -7.57 12.46
C SER A 248 -2.41 -8.97 13.08
N SER A 249 -1.33 -9.74 12.93
CA SER A 249 -1.21 -11.05 13.62
C SER A 249 -1.09 -10.89 15.13
N SER A 250 -0.72 -9.69 15.62
CA SER A 250 -0.75 -9.33 17.04
C SER A 250 -2.17 -9.21 17.57
N GLY A 251 -3.13 -8.85 16.71
CA GLY A 251 -4.48 -8.50 17.10
C GLY A 251 -4.57 -7.23 17.96
N LEU A 252 -3.46 -6.50 18.11
CA LEU A 252 -3.32 -5.26 18.87
C LEU A 252 -3.25 -4.03 17.95
N ASP A 253 -2.88 -4.21 16.69
CA ASP A 253 -2.70 -3.09 15.77
C ASP A 253 -3.98 -2.76 15.03
N LEU A 254 -4.17 -1.45 14.84
CA LEU A 254 -5.17 -0.90 13.95
C LEU A 254 -4.70 -1.07 12.48
N PRO A 255 -5.58 -1.37 11.52
CA PRO A 255 -5.18 -1.46 10.11
C PRO A 255 -4.62 -0.13 9.58
N MET A 256 -3.35 -0.14 9.13
CA MET A 256 -2.60 1.07 8.73
C MET A 256 -2.44 1.28 7.21
N LYS A 257 -2.68 0.26 6.38
CA LYS A 257 -2.33 0.29 4.93
C LYS A 257 -3.34 0.99 4.03
N VAL A 258 -4.49 1.44 4.54
CA VAL A 258 -5.61 1.97 3.73
C VAL A 258 -5.41 3.44 3.31
N SER A 259 -4.37 4.13 3.80
CA SER A 259 -4.24 5.58 3.62
C SER A 259 -3.59 6.05 2.30
N CYS A 260 -2.96 5.18 1.50
CA CYS A 260 -2.14 5.63 0.35
C CYS A 260 -2.85 5.66 -1.02
N SER A 261 -4.05 5.11 -1.16
CA SER A 261 -4.74 5.09 -2.46
C SER A 261 -5.81 6.16 -2.50
N HIS A 262 -5.70 7.13 -3.43
CA HIS A 262 -6.79 8.06 -3.72
C HIS A 262 -8.02 7.25 -4.14
N SER A 263 -9.09 7.39 -3.37
CA SER A 263 -10.37 6.66 -3.40
C SER A 263 -10.49 5.64 -2.26
N ALA A 264 -11.29 6.05 -1.26
CA ALA A 264 -12.09 5.22 -0.38
C ALA A 264 -11.52 3.86 0.11
N LEU A 265 -11.42 3.75 1.43
CA LEU A 265 -11.97 2.61 2.18
C LEU A 265 -12.57 1.48 1.31
N ALA A 266 -11.75 0.51 0.93
CA ALA A 266 -12.26 -0.77 0.45
C ALA A 266 -12.68 -1.60 1.66
N PHE A 267 -13.85 -1.29 2.22
CA PHE A 267 -14.67 -2.29 2.90
C PHE A 267 -15.31 -3.15 1.79
N VAL A 268 -14.98 -4.44 1.75
CA VAL A 268 -16.01 -5.41 1.38
C VAL A 268 -16.68 -5.76 2.71
N VAL A 269 -17.95 -5.37 2.85
CA VAL A 269 -18.83 -5.87 3.92
C VAL A 269 -19.16 -7.32 3.63
#